data_AF-A0A2V7DST8-F1
#
_entry.id   AF-A0A2V7DST8-F1
#
_cell.length_a   1.000
_cell.length_b   1.000
_cell.length_c   1.000
_cell.angle_alpha   90.00
_cell.angle_beta   90.00
_cell.angle_gamma   90.00
#
_symmetry.space_group_name_H-M   'P 1'
#
loop_
_entity.id
_entity.type
_entity.pdbx_description
1 polymer ?
#
loop_
_entity_poly.entity_id
_entity_poly.type
_entity_poly.pdbx_seq_one_letter_code
_entity_poly.pdbx_strand_id
1 'polypeptide(L)' 'EEESASGTAEAAEPAAGEGASARFALTRHQAGAFVECARVVMKAGRPTCPMCGSALEAGHVCPRANGHVKR' A
#
# COMPACT_ATOMS: atom_id res chain seq x y z
N GLU A 1 -9.04 -35.89 37.65
CA GLU A 1 -9.85 -34.68 37.38
C GLU A 1 -8.98 -33.50 37.75
N GLU A 2 -8.40 -32.83 36.75
CA GLU A 2 -7.89 -31.47 36.93
C GLU A 2 -7.97 -30.78 35.57
N GLU A 3 -8.58 -29.62 35.61
CA GLU A 3 -9.35 -29.01 34.54
C GLU A 3 -8.43 -28.11 33.72
N SER A 4 -8.01 -28.55 32.54
CA SER A 4 -7.25 -27.72 31.60
C SER A 4 -8.22 -27.02 30.66
N ALA A 5 -8.92 -26.01 31.20
CA ALA A 5 -9.69 -25.06 30.41
C ALA A 5 -8.72 -24.11 29.70
N SER A 6 -8.16 -24.55 28.57
CA SER A 6 -7.51 -23.67 27.60
C SER A 6 -8.60 -22.83 26.92
N GLY A 7 -8.99 -21.75 27.59
CA GLY A 7 -9.78 -20.67 27.00
C GLY A 7 -8.97 -20.08 25.86
N THR A 8 -9.22 -20.57 24.65
CA THR A 8 -8.70 -19.95 23.43
C THR A 8 -9.26 -18.55 23.40
N ALA A 9 -8.40 -17.55 23.58
CA ALA A 9 -8.74 -16.15 23.42
C ALA A 9 -9.35 -15.98 22.03
N GLU A 10 -10.67 -15.88 22.02
CA GLU A 10 -11.48 -15.56 20.86
C GLU A 10 -10.84 -14.32 20.23
N ALA A 11 -10.30 -14.51 19.04
CA ALA A 11 -9.71 -13.42 18.28
C ALA A 11 -10.83 -12.40 18.09
N ALA A 12 -10.73 -11.28 18.82
CA ALA A 12 -11.65 -10.17 18.67
C ALA A 12 -11.62 -9.78 17.20
N GLU A 13 -12.67 -10.16 16.47
CA GLU A 13 -12.93 -9.65 15.14
C GLU A 13 -12.88 -8.13 15.27
N PRO A 14 -12.08 -7.41 14.47
CA PRO A 14 -12.12 -5.97 14.52
C PRO A 14 -13.55 -5.59 14.15
N ALA A 15 -14.33 -5.20 15.15
CA ALA A 15 -15.59 -4.51 14.94
C ALA A 15 -15.28 -3.46 13.88
N ALA A 16 -15.98 -3.53 12.75
CA ALA A 16 -15.82 -2.62 11.63
C ALA A 16 -16.19 -1.20 12.11
N GLY A 17 -15.28 -0.60 12.87
CA GLY A 17 -15.37 0.76 13.33
C GLY A 17 -15.22 1.63 12.11
N GLU A 18 -16.22 2.46 11.88
CA GLU A 18 -16.17 3.58 10.95
C GLU A 18 -14.77 4.22 11.05
N GLY A 19 -13.95 4.06 10.01
CA GLY A 19 -12.59 4.57 10.01
C GLY A 19 -12.57 6.08 10.24
N ALA A 20 -11.41 6.63 10.60
CA ALA A 20 -11.27 8.08 10.76
C ALA A 20 -11.72 8.80 9.47
N SER A 21 -12.79 9.61 9.55
CA SER A 21 -13.35 10.34 8.41
C SER A 21 -13.16 11.85 8.59
N ALA A 22 -12.90 12.55 7.49
CA ALA A 22 -12.78 14.00 7.44
C ALA A 22 -13.50 14.55 6.22
N ARG A 23 -14.09 15.74 6.36
CA ARG A 23 -14.78 16.46 5.27
C ARG A 23 -14.11 17.81 5.06
N PHE A 24 -13.85 18.15 3.80
CA PHE A 24 -13.22 19.41 3.41
C PHE A 24 -14.08 20.09 2.35
N ALA A 25 -14.28 21.40 2.48
CA ALA A 25 -14.87 22.23 1.45
C ALA A 25 -13.78 22.82 0.56
N LEU A 26 -13.98 22.81 -0.75
CA LEU A 26 -13.03 23.29 -1.74
C LEU A 26 -13.76 24.16 -2.78
N THR A 27 -13.14 25.27 -3.17
CA THR A 27 -13.58 26.04 -4.34
C THR A 27 -13.20 25.32 -5.64
N ARG A 28 -13.85 25.65 -6.76
CA ARG A 28 -13.48 25.12 -8.09
C ARG A 28 -12.02 25.36 -8.46
N HIS A 29 -11.48 26.54 -8.10
CA HIS A 29 -10.09 26.89 -8.35
C HIS A 29 -9.13 26.00 -7.53
N GLN A 30 -9.41 25.79 -6.25
CA GLN A 30 -8.61 24.90 -5.39
C GLN A 30 -8.64 23.45 -5.87
N ALA A 31 -9.80 22.96 -6.33
CA ALA A 31 -9.90 21.62 -6.90
C ALA A 31 -9.02 21.48 -8.15
N GLY A 32 -9.00 22.49 -9.03
CA GLY A 32 -8.11 22.50 -10.19
C GLY A 32 -6.63 22.49 -9.81
N ALA A 33 -6.22 23.35 -8.87
CA ALA A 33 -4.85 23.39 -8.37
C ALA A 33 -4.42 22.06 -7.73
N PHE A 34 -5.30 21.43 -6.95
CA PHE A 34 -5.06 20.12 -6.36
C PHE A 34 -4.78 19.05 -7.42
N VAL A 35 -5.58 19.01 -8.50
CA VAL A 35 -5.40 18.03 -9.58
C VAL A 35 -4.04 18.18 -10.25
N GLU A 36 -3.60 19.41 -10.51
CA GLU A 36 -2.29 19.65 -11.12
C GLU A 36 -1.14 19.22 -10.20
N CYS A 37 -1.21 19.53 -8.90
CA CYS A 37 -0.23 19.03 -7.93
C CYS A 37 -0.22 17.50 -7.84
N ALA A 38 -1.40 16.87 -7.77
CA ALA A 38 -1.53 15.42 -7.70
C ALA A 38 -0.89 14.74 -8.92
N ARG A 39 -1.06 15.31 -10.13
CA ARG A 39 -0.42 14.81 -11.34
C ARG A 39 1.10 14.82 -11.27
N VAL A 40 1.69 15.87 -10.72
CA VAL A 40 3.15 15.96 -10.54
C VAL A 40 3.63 14.85 -9.60
N VAL A 41 2.95 14.67 -8.46
CA VAL A 41 3.30 13.63 -7.48
C VAL A 41 3.17 12.23 -8.07
N MET A 42 2.08 11.93 -8.77
CA MET A 42 1.86 10.62 -9.38
C MET A 42 2.92 10.29 -10.45
N LYS A 43 3.32 11.30 -11.25
CA LYS A 43 4.40 11.14 -12.24
C LYS A 43 5.78 10.96 -11.62
N ALA A 44 5.99 11.45 -10.40
CA ALA A 44 7.22 11.26 -9.65
C ALA A 44 7.32 9.85 -9.02
N GLY A 45 6.28 9.02 -9.14
CA GLY A 45 6.31 7.64 -8.71
C GLY A 45 7.37 6.83 -9.47
N ARG A 46 8.06 5.92 -8.75
CA ARG A 46 8.99 5.00 -9.38
C ARG A 46 8.24 3.92 -10.14
N PRO A 47 8.68 3.51 -11.34
CA PRO A 47 8.03 2.45 -12.07
C PRO A 47 8.10 1.14 -11.27
N THR A 48 7.09 0.28 -11.43
CA THR A 48 7.11 -1.07 -10.86
C THR A 48 7.91 -2.01 -11.78
N CYS A 49 8.68 -2.93 -11.19
CA CYS A 49 9.37 -3.97 -11.95
C CYS A 49 8.33 -4.84 -12.69
N PRO A 50 8.46 -5.04 -14.02
CA PRO A 50 7.49 -5.83 -14.79
C PRO A 50 7.52 -7.33 -14.42
N MET A 51 8.58 -7.80 -13.77
CA MET A 51 8.72 -9.19 -13.36
C MET A 51 8.18 -9.44 -11.96
N CYS A 52 8.54 -8.63 -10.95
CA CYS A 52 8.13 -8.88 -9.56
C CYS A 52 7.11 -7.88 -8.98
N GLY A 53 6.78 -6.81 -9.69
CA GLY A 53 5.82 -5.79 -9.23
C GLY A 53 6.33 -4.83 -8.16
N SER A 54 7.53 -5.05 -7.60
CA SER A 54 8.13 -4.15 -6.60
C SER A 54 8.55 -2.81 -7.22
N ALA A 55 8.67 -1.76 -6.41
CA ALA A 55 9.20 -0.48 -6.85
C ALA A 55 10.63 -0.63 -7.41
N LEU A 56 10.87 -0.05 -8.58
CA LEU A 56 12.17 -0.05 -9.24
C LEU A 56 12.99 1.12 -8.70
N GLU A 57 13.81 0.84 -7.68
CA GLU A 57 14.85 1.74 -7.20
C GLU A 57 16.13 1.60 -8.04
N ALA A 58 17.04 2.58 -7.98
CA ALA A 58 18.38 2.42 -8.54
C ALA A 58 19.09 1.23 -7.85
N GLY A 59 19.49 0.22 -8.64
CA GLY A 59 20.10 -1.01 -8.11
C GLY A 59 19.11 -2.12 -7.74
N HIS A 60 17.85 -2.06 -8.19
CA HIS A 60 16.90 -3.16 -7.99
C HIS A 60 17.42 -4.48 -8.60
N VAL A 61 17.75 -5.44 -7.73
CA VAL A 61 18.02 -6.82 -8.11
C VAL A 61 16.71 -7.59 -8.04
N CYS A 62 16.15 -7.93 -9.19
CA CYS A 62 14.88 -8.65 -9.25
C CYS A 62 15.09 -10.11 -8.80
N PRO A 63 14.47 -10.57 -7.70
CA PRO A 63 14.62 -11.96 -7.25
C PRO A 63 14.11 -12.96 -8.29
N ARG A 64 13.07 -12.57 -9.07
CA ARG A 64 12.55 -13.35 -10.20
C ARG A 64 13.53 -13.46 -11.38
N ALA A 65 14.52 -12.57 -11.48
CA ALA A 65 15.57 -12.66 -12.49
C ALA A 65 16.75 -13.54 -12.06
N ASN A 66 16.83 -13.95 -10.78
CA ASN A 66 17.90 -14.81 -10.31
C ASN A 66 17.88 -16.15 -11.05
N GLY A 67 19.02 -16.51 -11.67
CA GLY A 67 19.16 -17.73 -12.48
C GLY A 67 18.95 -17.53 -13.99
N HIS A 68 18.44 -16.37 -14.43
CA HIS A 68 18.38 -16.00 -15.84
C HIS A 68 19.66 -15.25 -16.25
N VAL A 69 20.77 -15.97 -16.36
CA VAL A 69 21.95 -15.46 -17.07
C VAL A 69 21.69 -15.53 -18.58
N LYS A 70 21.65 -14.39 -19.27
CA LYS A 70 21.78 -14.41 -20.74
C LYS A 70 23.19 -14.92 -21.06
N ARG A 71 23.28 -15.97 -21.87
CA ARG A 71 24.52 -16.37 -22.54
C ARG A 71 24.98 -15.28 -23.50
#